data_AF-X1IPS2-F1
#
_entry.id   AF-X1IPS2-F1
#
_cell.length_a   1.000
_cell.length_b   1.000
_cell.length_c   1.000
_cell.angle_alpha   90.00
_cell.angle_beta   90.00
_cell.angle_gamma   90.00
#
_symmetry.space_group_name_H-M   'P 1'
#
loop_
_entity.id
_entity.type
_entity.pdbx_description
1 polymer ?
#
loop_
_entity_poly.entity_id
_entity_poly.type
_entity_poly.pdbx_seq_one_letter_code
_entity_poly.pdbx_strand_id
1 'polypeptide(L)'
;MSDFLVGLDKRYSGDDLLSLIKKPYGKRAPEGQFSDYSWGSLAVLQERLACNRNIISGDTATFAWVGDLVLDLPDRFAGVFVNRLTQLQQVGNDDRVCLETDSLFARLNGTFAIVLANAPGFCIVTDPLSFVPVYIGKNK
;
A
#
# COMPACT_ATOMS: atom_id res chain seq x y z
N MET A 1 7.16 11.81 6.15
CA MET A 1 5.73 11.88 5.79
C MET A 1 5.66 11.46 4.33
N SER A 2 5.38 10.19 4.19
CA SER A 2 5.06 9.50 2.95
C SER A 2 3.54 9.43 2.81
N ASP A 3 3.07 9.31 1.58
CA ASP A 3 1.68 9.06 1.23
C ASP A 3 1.64 8.05 0.07
N PHE A 4 0.47 7.46 -0.15
CA PHE A 4 0.15 6.76 -1.39
C PHE A 4 -1.14 7.28 -2.02
N LEU A 5 -1.29 7.07 -3.33
CA LEU A 5 -2.48 7.40 -4.09
C LEU A 5 -2.81 6.26 -5.05
N VAL A 6 -4.08 5.84 -5.05
CA VAL A 6 -4.60 4.81 -5.96
C VAL A 6 -5.62 5.45 -6.89
N GLY A 7 -5.43 5.28 -8.20
CA GLY A 7 -6.42 5.60 -9.23
C GLY A 7 -7.15 4.34 -9.68
N LEU A 8 -8.48 4.35 -9.68
CA LEU A 8 -9.34 3.19 -10.02
C LEU A 8 -9.80 3.16 -11.48
N ASP A 9 -9.10 3.86 -12.35
CA ASP A 9 -9.35 3.88 -13.78
C ASP A 9 -8.05 4.17 -14.53
N LYS A 10 -8.12 4.16 -15.86
CA LYS A 10 -6.98 4.48 -16.73
C LYS A 10 -6.92 5.97 -17.09
N ARG A 11 -7.64 6.83 -16.37
CA ARG A 11 -7.68 8.26 -16.69
C ARG A 11 -6.37 8.96 -16.32
N TYR A 12 -5.70 8.46 -15.28
CA TYR A 12 -4.43 8.97 -14.80
C TYR A 12 -3.41 7.85 -14.82
N SER A 13 -2.26 8.11 -15.43
CA SER A 13 -1.11 7.22 -15.32
C SER A 13 -0.52 7.25 -13.91
N GLY A 14 0.28 6.25 -13.56
CA GLY A 14 1.02 6.25 -12.30
C GLY A 14 1.93 7.47 -12.16
N ASP A 15 2.50 7.97 -13.26
CA ASP A 15 3.30 9.20 -13.26
C ASP A 15 2.46 10.45 -12.96
N ASP A 16 1.24 10.53 -13.49
CA ASP A 16 0.28 11.60 -13.15
C ASP A 16 -0.06 11.56 -11.65
N LEU A 17 -0.31 10.37 -11.11
CA LEU A 17 -0.59 10.18 -9.68
C LEU A 17 0.63 10.55 -8.82
N LEU A 18 1.84 10.18 -9.24
CA LEU A 18 3.07 10.51 -8.53
C LEU A 18 3.33 12.02 -8.55
N SER A 19 3.09 12.67 -9.70
CA SER A 19 3.16 14.12 -9.81
C SER A 19 2.14 14.80 -8.91
N LEU A 20 0.91 14.28 -8.85
CA LEU A 20 -0.17 14.80 -8.03
C LEU A 20 0.13 14.69 -6.53
N ILE A 21 0.56 13.52 -6.06
CA ILE A 21 0.84 13.27 -4.63
C ILE A 21 2.05 14.06 -4.13
N LYS A 22 2.99 14.43 -5.02
CA LYS A 22 4.12 15.30 -4.70
C LYS A 22 3.75 16.79 -4.56
N LYS A 23 2.61 17.25 -5.12
CA LYS A 23 2.24 18.69 -5.15
C LYS A 23 2.24 19.38 -3.78
N PRO A 24 1.64 18.80 -2.71
CA PRO A 24 1.61 19.47 -1.40
C PRO A 24 3.01 19.71 -0.80
N TYR A 25 4.00 18.93 -1.21
CA TYR A 25 5.36 18.98 -0.69
C TYR A 25 6.28 19.95 -1.43
N GLY A 26 5.90 20.37 -2.65
CA GLY A 26 6.69 21.28 -3.48
C GLY A 26 8.14 20.80 -3.68
N LYS A 27 9.10 21.71 -3.46
CA LYS A 27 10.55 21.41 -3.63
C LYS A 27 11.10 20.37 -2.64
N ARG A 28 10.35 20.03 -1.60
CA ARG A 28 10.75 19.05 -0.57
C ARG A 28 10.04 17.71 -0.73
N ALA A 29 9.37 17.51 -1.86
CA ALA A 29 8.72 16.24 -2.18
C ALA A 29 9.70 15.07 -2.00
N PRO A 30 9.34 14.05 -1.21
CA PRO A 30 10.08 12.80 -1.20
C PRO A 30 10.15 12.21 -2.61
N GLU A 31 11.14 11.37 -2.84
CA GLU A 31 11.10 10.49 -4.00
C GLU A 31 9.94 9.52 -3.89
N GLY A 32 9.58 8.88 -4.99
CA GLY A 32 8.49 7.91 -4.99
C GLY A 32 8.57 6.99 -6.20
N GLN A 33 7.70 5.99 -6.19
CA GLN A 33 7.56 5.04 -7.27
C GLN A 33 6.08 4.97 -7.66
N PHE A 34 5.83 4.49 -8.87
CA PHE A 34 4.50 4.20 -9.34
C PHE A 34 4.45 2.84 -10.02
N SER A 35 3.24 2.31 -10.15
CA SER A 35 2.97 1.06 -10.84
C SER A 35 1.64 1.16 -11.56
N ASP A 36 1.63 0.79 -12.84
CA ASP A 36 0.45 0.77 -13.68
C ASP A 36 -0.07 -0.66 -13.83
N TYR A 37 -1.38 -0.83 -13.66
CA TYR A 37 -2.08 -2.10 -13.75
C TYR A 37 -3.22 -2.01 -14.77
N SER A 38 -3.80 -3.16 -15.13
CA SER A 38 -4.93 -3.22 -16.05
C SER A 38 -6.19 -2.53 -15.50
N TRP A 39 -6.34 -2.45 -14.18
CA TRP A 39 -7.48 -1.84 -13.49
C TRP A 39 -7.26 -0.36 -13.11
N GLY A 40 -6.02 0.13 -13.10
CA GLY A 40 -5.69 1.47 -12.61
C GLY A 40 -4.22 1.61 -12.26
N SER A 41 -3.89 2.56 -11.38
CA SER A 41 -2.50 2.91 -11.07
C SER A 41 -2.30 3.19 -9.58
N LEU A 42 -1.08 2.94 -9.10
CA LEU A 42 -0.62 3.23 -7.74
C LEU A 42 0.59 4.17 -7.81
N ALA A 43 0.63 5.20 -6.96
CA ALA A 43 1.82 5.99 -6.69
C ALA A 43 2.10 6.02 -5.18
N VAL A 44 3.36 5.88 -4.77
CA VAL A 44 3.77 5.86 -3.37
C VAL A 44 5.04 6.67 -3.18
N LEU A 45 5.09 7.48 -2.12
CA LEU A 45 6.27 8.23 -1.72
C LEU A 45 7.18 7.39 -0.79
N GLN A 46 8.48 7.61 -0.88
CA GLN A 46 9.45 7.00 0.02
C GLN A 46 9.37 7.64 1.42
N GLU A 47 9.39 6.80 2.44
CA GLU A 47 9.43 7.23 3.85
C GLU A 47 10.86 7.22 4.37
N ARG A 48 11.36 8.40 4.75
CA ARG A 48 12.72 8.58 5.26
C ARG A 48 12.93 7.89 6.61
N LEU A 49 11.90 7.86 7.45
CA LEU A 49 11.94 7.17 8.74
C LEU A 49 12.09 5.64 8.57
N ALA A 50 11.59 5.11 7.46
CA ALA A 50 11.79 3.71 7.05
C ALA A 50 13.05 3.50 6.20
N CYS A 51 14.03 4.42 6.27
CA CYS A 51 15.25 4.39 5.45
C CYS A 51 14.98 4.27 3.93
N ASN A 52 13.85 4.83 3.46
CA ASN A 52 13.35 4.74 2.08
C ASN A 52 13.06 3.30 1.60
N ARG A 53 12.79 2.36 2.51
CA ARG A 53 12.51 0.95 2.22
C ARG A 53 11.03 0.58 2.32
N ASN A 54 10.15 1.57 2.44
CA ASN A 54 8.71 1.36 2.59
C ASN A 54 7.99 0.90 1.31
N ILE A 55 8.73 0.70 0.21
CA ILE A 55 8.20 0.26 -1.09
C ILE A 55 9.00 -0.95 -1.53
N ILE A 56 8.32 -2.06 -1.77
CA ILE A 56 8.85 -3.32 -2.27
C ILE A 56 8.10 -3.64 -3.55
N SER A 57 8.78 -3.44 -4.68
CA SER A 57 8.23 -3.67 -6.02
C SER A 57 8.83 -4.96 -6.59
N GLY A 58 7.97 -5.92 -6.92
CA GLY A 58 8.33 -7.12 -7.70
C GLY A 58 7.68 -7.07 -9.09
N ASP A 59 7.97 -8.07 -9.92
CA ASP A 59 7.51 -8.10 -11.33
C ASP A 59 5.98 -8.06 -11.49
N THR A 60 5.24 -8.52 -10.48
CA THR A 60 3.78 -8.68 -10.55
C THR A 60 3.02 -7.92 -9.46
N ALA A 61 3.71 -7.35 -8.48
CA ALA A 61 3.08 -6.75 -7.32
C ALA A 61 3.95 -5.65 -6.70
N THR A 62 3.27 -4.62 -6.19
CA THR A 62 3.87 -3.54 -5.40
C THR A 62 3.28 -3.58 -4.01
N PHE A 63 4.15 -3.78 -3.02
CA PHE A 63 3.81 -3.73 -1.60
C PHE A 63 4.43 -2.48 -1.00
N ALA A 64 3.64 -1.68 -0.30
CA ALA A 64 4.15 -0.51 0.38
C ALA A 64 3.41 -0.22 1.68
N TRP A 65 4.02 0.58 2.54
CA TRP A 65 3.37 1.07 3.75
C TRP A 65 3.67 2.55 4.01
N VAL A 66 2.75 3.17 4.74
CA VAL A 66 2.82 4.55 5.24
C VAL A 66 2.58 4.51 6.74
N GLY A 67 3.29 5.36 7.48
CA GLY A 67 3.21 5.43 8.94
C GLY A 67 4.33 4.66 9.65
N ASP A 68 4.19 4.55 10.96
CA ASP A 68 5.14 3.88 11.84
C ASP A 68 4.71 2.42 12.03
N LEU A 69 5.17 1.57 11.11
CA LEU A 69 5.02 0.13 11.21
C LEU A 69 6.21 -0.43 12.01
N VAL A 70 5.95 -0.78 13.27
CA VAL A 70 6.93 -1.31 14.20
C VAL A 70 7.12 -2.80 13.94
N LEU A 71 7.90 -3.10 12.92
CA LEU A 71 8.32 -4.46 12.61
C LEU A 71 9.82 -4.48 12.30
N ASP A 72 10.53 -5.44 12.90
CA ASP A 72 11.67 -6.04 12.22
C ASP A 72 11.07 -6.76 11.01
N LEU A 73 11.03 -6.08 9.87
CA LEU A 73 10.70 -6.63 8.56
C LEU A 73 12.00 -7.16 7.94
N PRO A 74 12.45 -8.40 8.22
CA PRO A 74 13.33 -9.05 7.28
C PRO A 74 12.55 -9.24 5.97
N ASP A 75 13.23 -9.21 4.83
CA ASP A 75 12.63 -9.38 3.49
C ASP A 75 11.68 -10.61 3.40
N ARG A 76 11.92 -11.62 4.26
CA ARG A 76 11.07 -12.80 4.41
C ARG A 76 9.65 -12.50 4.89
N PHE A 77 9.44 -11.53 5.79
CA PHE A 77 8.10 -11.19 6.27
C PHE A 77 7.26 -10.53 5.17
N ALA A 78 7.85 -9.61 4.40
CA ALA A 78 7.16 -8.97 3.28
C ALA A 78 6.67 -10.00 2.25
N GLY A 79 7.51 -10.98 1.88
CA GLY A 79 7.10 -12.05 0.95
C GLY A 79 5.96 -12.91 1.49
N VAL A 80 5.99 -13.29 2.78
CA VAL A 80 4.88 -14.04 3.41
C VAL A 80 3.60 -13.20 3.44
N PHE A 81 3.71 -11.91 3.73
CA PHE A 81 2.59 -10.97 3.79
C PHE A 81 1.95 -10.74 2.42
N VAL A 82 2.77 -10.51 1.39
CA VAL A 82 2.32 -10.40 -0.01
C VAL A 82 1.60 -11.65 -0.46
N ASN A 83 2.15 -12.83 -0.15
CA ASN A 83 1.53 -14.11 -0.50
C ASN A 83 0.17 -14.28 0.20
N ARG A 84 0.09 -13.98 1.50
CA ARG A 84 -1.17 -14.09 2.25
C ARG A 84 -2.22 -13.13 1.70
N LEU A 85 -1.89 -11.86 1.49
CA LEU A 85 -2.81 -10.88 0.91
C LEU A 85 -3.27 -11.27 -0.51
N THR A 86 -2.36 -11.79 -1.34
CA THR A 86 -2.70 -12.27 -2.69
C THR A 86 -3.67 -13.44 -2.63
N GLN A 87 -3.49 -14.38 -1.69
CA GLN A 87 -4.47 -15.45 -1.46
C GLN A 87 -5.83 -14.88 -1.05
N LEU A 88 -5.86 -13.93 -0.12
CA LEU A 88 -7.11 -13.31 0.33
C LEU A 88 -7.86 -12.59 -0.80
N GLN A 89 -7.13 -11.91 -1.70
CA GLN A 89 -7.72 -11.30 -2.90
C GLN A 89 -8.36 -12.33 -3.84
N GLN A 90 -7.81 -13.55 -3.93
CA GLN A 90 -8.34 -14.61 -4.80
C GLN A 90 -9.58 -15.30 -4.21
N VAL A 91 -9.64 -15.42 -2.88
CA VAL A 91 -10.76 -16.07 -2.19
C VAL A 91 -11.99 -15.14 -2.12
N GLY A 92 -11.79 -13.82 -2.13
CA GLY A 92 -12.88 -12.85 -2.11
C GLY A 92 -13.58 -12.77 -0.74
N ASN A 93 -14.88 -12.48 -0.72
CA ASN A 93 -15.71 -12.47 0.50
C ASN A 93 -16.04 -13.90 0.97
N ASP A 94 -15.04 -14.65 1.41
CA ASP A 94 -15.26 -15.86 2.19
C ASP A 94 -15.35 -15.50 3.67
N ASP A 95 -16.55 -15.65 4.24
CA ASP A 95 -16.87 -15.37 5.64
C ASP A 95 -16.00 -16.16 6.66
N ARG A 96 -15.21 -17.14 6.18
CA ARG A 96 -14.26 -17.90 7.00
C ARG A 96 -12.95 -17.15 7.26
N VAL A 97 -12.65 -16.09 6.53
CA VAL A 97 -11.43 -15.29 6.72
C VAL A 97 -11.72 -14.15 7.70
N CYS A 98 -11.19 -14.26 8.91
CA CYS A 98 -11.19 -13.17 9.88
C CYS A 98 -9.76 -12.64 10.08
N LEU A 99 -9.51 -11.40 9.64
CA LEU A 99 -8.20 -10.73 9.75
C LEU A 99 -7.74 -10.59 11.21
N GLU A 100 -8.67 -10.39 12.15
CA GLU A 100 -8.35 -10.25 13.58
C GLU A 100 -7.78 -11.54 14.19
N THR A 101 -8.20 -12.69 13.66
CA THR A 101 -7.72 -14.01 14.10
C THR A 101 -6.55 -14.52 13.28
N ASP A 102 -6.17 -13.81 12.20
CA ASP A 102 -5.06 -14.19 11.35
C ASP A 102 -3.73 -13.89 12.05
N SER A 103 -2.96 -14.94 12.33
CA SER A 103 -1.71 -14.84 13.08
C SER A 103 -0.65 -13.95 12.41
N LEU A 104 -0.76 -13.73 11.10
CA LEU A 104 0.15 -12.83 10.39
C LEU A 104 -0.21 -11.37 10.63
N PHE A 105 -1.50 -11.03 10.65
CA PHE A 105 -1.98 -9.68 10.92
C PHE A 105 -1.84 -9.31 12.39
N ALA A 106 -2.01 -10.28 13.29
CA ALA A 106 -1.79 -10.10 14.73
C ALA A 106 -0.34 -9.70 15.09
N ARG A 107 0.62 -9.92 14.18
CA ARG A 107 2.01 -9.50 14.36
C ARG A 107 2.25 -8.04 13.98
N LEU A 108 1.36 -7.41 13.21
CA LEU A 108 1.51 -6.02 12.83
C LEU A 108 1.30 -5.14 14.06
N ASN A 109 2.21 -4.20 14.28
CA ASN A 109 2.16 -3.28 15.40
C ASN A 109 2.54 -1.87 14.94
N GLY A 110 1.89 -0.86 15.51
CA GLY A 110 2.13 0.55 15.21
C GLY A 110 0.94 1.24 14.54
N THR A 111 1.22 2.38 13.91
CA THR A 111 0.22 3.24 13.25
C THR A 111 0.51 3.24 11.76
N PHE A 112 -0.30 2.54 10.97
CA PHE A 112 0.07 2.24 9.59
C PHE A 112 -1.11 2.15 8.64
N ALA A 113 -0.81 2.38 7.36
CA ALA A 113 -1.61 1.93 6.24
C ALA A 113 -0.69 1.19 5.25
N ILE A 114 -1.02 -0.07 4.97
CA ILE A 114 -0.33 -0.93 4.02
C ILE A 114 -1.15 -1.01 2.75
N VAL A 115 -0.49 -0.95 1.60
CA VAL A 115 -1.09 -1.18 0.29
C VAL A 115 -0.38 -2.34 -0.41
N LEU A 116 -1.15 -3.27 -0.96
CA LEU A 116 -0.69 -4.24 -1.95
C LEU A 116 -1.46 -3.99 -3.24
N ALA A 117 -0.76 -3.81 -4.35
CA ALA A 117 -1.33 -3.71 -5.68
C ALA A 117 -0.71 -4.76 -6.60
N ASN A 118 -1.51 -5.42 -7.41
CA ASN A 118 -1.11 -6.47 -8.35
C ASN A 118 -2.08 -6.55 -9.53
N ALA A 119 -1.86 -7.49 -10.46
CA ALA A 119 -2.71 -7.61 -11.65
C ALA A 119 -4.22 -7.82 -11.36
N PRO A 120 -4.62 -8.64 -10.36
CA PRO A 120 -6.04 -8.76 -9.98
C PRO A 120 -6.68 -7.49 -9.40
N GLY A 121 -5.92 -6.63 -8.72
CA GLY A 121 -6.49 -5.49 -8.01
C GLY A 121 -5.53 -4.89 -7.00
N PHE A 122 -6.08 -4.32 -5.94
CA PHE A 122 -5.32 -3.87 -4.78
C PHE A 122 -6.08 -4.16 -3.49
N CYS A 123 -5.38 -4.13 -2.37
CA CYS A 123 -5.98 -4.09 -1.04
C CYS A 123 -5.23 -3.10 -0.17
N ILE A 124 -5.97 -2.53 0.79
CA ILE A 124 -5.43 -1.61 1.80
C ILE A 124 -5.74 -2.21 3.17
N VAL A 125 -4.74 -2.25 4.03
CA VAL A 125 -4.84 -2.74 5.41
C VAL A 125 -4.42 -1.61 6.33
N THR A 126 -5.29 -1.21 7.24
CA THR A 126 -4.99 -0.17 8.25
C THR A 126 -4.77 -0.82 9.61
N ASP A 127 -4.12 -0.08 10.51
CA ASP A 127 -4.15 -0.43 11.93
C ASP A 127 -5.60 -0.43 12.47
N PRO A 128 -5.90 -1.16 13.57
CA PRO A 128 -7.27 -1.31 14.08
C PRO A 128 -7.97 0.00 14.44
N LEU A 129 -7.20 1.06 14.72
CA LEU A 129 -7.73 2.36 15.10
C LEU A 129 -7.67 3.38 13.95
N SER A 130 -7.17 2.96 12.78
CA SER A 130 -7.01 3.77 11.57
C SER A 130 -6.31 5.11 11.86
N PHE A 131 -5.21 5.07 12.62
CA PHE A 131 -4.44 6.28 12.95
C PHE A 131 -3.82 6.91 11.71
N VAL A 132 -3.43 6.11 10.72
CA VAL A 132 -3.10 6.60 9.38
C VAL A 132 -4.38 6.67 8.56
N PRO A 133 -4.87 7.88 8.24
CA PRO A 133 -6.16 8.01 7.58
C PRO A 133 -6.08 7.60 6.11
N VAL A 134 -7.04 6.78 5.67
CA VAL A 134 -7.23 6.39 4.27
C VAL A 134 -8.56 6.96 3.79
N TYR A 135 -8.53 7.70 2.69
CA TYR A 135 -9.70 8.36 2.12
C TYR A 135 -10.05 7.76 0.76
N ILE A 136 -11.34 7.73 0.45
CA ILE A 136 -11.85 7.35 -0.87
C ILE A 136 -12.59 8.54 -1.47
N GLY A 137 -12.10 9.03 -2.60
CA GLY A 137 -12.77 10.04 -3.42
C GLY A 137 -13.47 9.38 -4.61
N LYS A 138 -14.68 9.83 -4.93
CA LYS A 138 -15.35 9.51 -6.20
C LYS A 138 -15.44 10.80 -7.01
N ASN A 139 -14.84 10.81 -8.19
CA ASN A 139 -15.10 11.85 -9.17
C ASN A 139 -16.54 11.63 -9.67
N LYS A 140 -17.43 12.58 -9.37
CA LYS A 140 -18.76 12.64 -9.99
C LYS A 140 -18.67 13.31 -11.35
#